data_AF-A0A8J6RH54-F1
#
_entry.id   AF-A0A8J6RH54-F1
#
_cell.length_a   1.000
_cell.length_b   1.000
_cell.length_c   1.000
_cell.angle_alpha   90.00
_cell.angle_beta   90.00
_cell.angle_gamma   90.00
#
_symmetry.space_group_name_H-M   'P 1'
#
loop_
_entity.id
_entity.type
_entity.pdbx_description
1 polymer ?
#
loop_
_entity_poly.entity_id
_entity_poly.type
_entity_poly.pdbx_seq_one_letter_code
_entity_poly.pdbx_strand_id
1 'polypeptide(L)'
;MAQFPPRIHILLASHAPVGLVIRRGPSKRVATMLWDRDRDTFHLGQWLKGRIYERRSDISLDGKHLIYFAMNGKWQSESRGAWTAISQVPYLKAIAFFPKGDCWHGGGLWTGKTKYWLNDGYGHSGSLNPSSLQRDTQYQPKGGCGGECLSVYYPRLLRDGWTWVERIKVGQWQDKDIFEKPVSQGWTLRKIAHAEVGAPVGKGCYWDEHELIGPDAATTIACPTWEWAEMDNQRLVWAAAGKLYAAQVCKDGLRNETVLFDFNDMMFEAIEAPY
;
A
#
# COMPACT_ATOMS: atom_id res chain seq x y z
N MET A 1 -4.99 -24.53 -13.60
CA MET A 1 -4.98 -23.04 -13.53
C MET A 1 -3.65 -22.62 -12.96
N ALA A 2 -2.99 -21.61 -13.50
CA ALA A 2 -1.76 -21.09 -12.90
C ALA A 2 -2.07 -20.55 -11.49
N GLN A 3 -1.39 -21.08 -10.48
CA GLN A 3 -1.49 -20.60 -9.10
C GLN A 3 -0.55 -19.40 -8.96
N PHE A 4 -1.11 -18.21 -8.77
CA PHE A 4 -0.31 -17.02 -8.48
C PHE A 4 -0.15 -16.85 -6.97
N PRO A 5 1.05 -16.47 -6.49
CA PRO A 5 1.24 -16.09 -5.10
C PRO A 5 0.36 -14.88 -4.75
N PRO A 6 -0.01 -14.70 -3.47
CA PRO A 6 -0.72 -13.51 -3.04
C PRO A 6 0.14 -12.26 -3.28
N ARG A 7 -0.53 -11.16 -3.59
CA ARG A 7 0.07 -9.83 -3.72
C ARG A 7 0.19 -9.21 -2.34
N ILE A 8 1.39 -8.75 -2.00
CA ILE A 8 1.69 -8.13 -0.72
C ILE A 8 1.97 -6.65 -0.93
N HIS A 9 1.33 -5.83 -0.11
CA HIS A 9 1.59 -4.40 -0.01
C HIS A 9 1.65 -4.01 1.44
N ILE A 10 2.59 -3.15 1.82
CA ILE A 10 2.80 -2.82 3.23
C ILE A 10 2.74 -1.29 3.39
N LEU A 11 2.07 -0.87 4.45
CA LEU A 11 2.02 0.52 4.90
C LEU A 11 2.84 0.64 6.18
N LEU A 12 3.86 1.50 6.21
CA LEU A 12 4.73 1.69 7.37
C LEU A 12 4.34 2.97 8.12
N ALA A 13 4.12 2.86 9.42
CA ALA A 13 3.91 4.02 10.27
C ALA A 13 5.23 4.79 10.43
N SER A 14 5.23 6.09 10.17
CA SER A 14 6.45 6.90 10.20
C SER A 14 6.97 7.22 11.61
N HIS A 15 6.11 7.13 12.63
CA HIS A 15 6.42 7.46 14.03
C HIS A 15 6.17 6.30 15.01
N ALA A 16 6.08 5.07 14.51
CA ALA A 16 5.95 3.87 15.32
C ALA A 16 6.54 2.65 14.59
N PRO A 17 7.06 1.63 15.29
CA PRO A 17 7.58 0.39 14.70
C PRO A 17 6.45 -0.54 14.23
N VAL A 18 5.45 0.03 13.55
CA VAL A 18 4.23 -0.67 13.11
C VAL A 18 4.17 -0.66 11.59
N GLY A 19 4.05 -1.84 11.00
CA GLY A 19 3.67 -2.05 9.61
C GLY A 19 2.29 -2.69 9.52
N LEU A 20 1.53 -2.34 8.48
CA LEU A 20 0.30 -3.03 8.13
C LEU A 20 0.48 -3.71 6.79
N VAL A 21 0.48 -5.05 6.82
CA VAL A 21 0.53 -5.87 5.61
C VAL A 21 -0.89 -6.04 5.07
N ILE A 22 -1.05 -5.79 3.77
CA ILE A 22 -2.26 -6.07 3.00
C ILE A 22 -1.93 -7.23 2.05
N ARG A 23 -2.48 -8.41 2.34
CA ARG A 23 -2.30 -9.65 1.58
C ARG A 23 -3.52 -9.89 0.71
N ARG A 24 -3.38 -9.77 -0.61
CA ARG A 24 -4.49 -9.94 -1.58
C ARG A 24 -4.32 -11.17 -2.46
N GLY A 25 -5.39 -11.94 -2.63
CA GLY A 25 -5.42 -13.01 -3.62
C GLY A 25 -4.86 -14.34 -3.13
N PRO A 26 -4.77 -15.36 -4.02
CA PRO A 26 -5.32 -15.34 -5.38
C PRO A 26 -6.86 -15.38 -5.44
N SER A 27 -7.54 -15.58 -4.31
CA SER A 27 -9.02 -15.52 -4.21
C SER A 27 -9.54 -14.08 -4.02
N LYS A 28 -10.87 -13.86 -4.12
CA LYS A 28 -11.54 -12.58 -3.77
C LYS A 28 -11.59 -12.35 -2.25
N ARG A 29 -10.43 -12.45 -1.61
CA ARG A 29 -10.23 -12.32 -0.16
C ARG A 29 -8.94 -11.55 0.08
N VAL A 30 -8.98 -10.65 1.05
CA VAL A 30 -7.84 -9.86 1.50
C VAL A 30 -7.69 -10.06 3.00
N ALA A 31 -6.46 -10.23 3.46
CA ALA A 31 -6.12 -10.23 4.88
C ALA A 31 -5.30 -8.99 5.20
N THR A 32 -5.51 -8.43 6.40
CA THR A 32 -4.59 -7.48 7.01
C THR A 32 -3.83 -8.12 8.15
N MET A 33 -2.56 -7.77 8.30
CA MET A 33 -1.72 -8.24 9.40
C MET A 33 -0.90 -7.10 9.99
N LEU A 34 -0.76 -7.10 11.30
CA LEU A 34 0.20 -6.28 12.01
C LEU A 34 1.60 -6.87 11.79
N TRP A 35 2.55 -6.03 11.41
CA TRP A 35 3.98 -6.30 11.48
C TRP A 35 4.57 -5.42 12.59
N ASP A 36 5.04 -6.05 13.66
CA ASP A 36 5.91 -5.41 14.65
C ASP A 36 7.33 -5.37 14.07
N ARG A 37 7.81 -4.17 13.76
CA ARG A 37 9.09 -3.96 13.06
C ARG A 37 10.29 -4.03 13.98
N ASP A 38 10.09 -3.96 15.30
CA ASP A 38 11.18 -4.12 16.27
C ASP A 38 11.52 -5.59 16.47
N ARG A 39 10.51 -6.47 16.40
CA ARG A 39 10.63 -7.91 16.67
C ARG A 39 10.52 -8.80 15.45
N ASP A 40 10.14 -8.24 14.30
CA ASP A 40 9.76 -8.99 13.09
C ASP A 40 8.70 -10.06 13.34
N THR A 41 7.73 -9.73 14.19
CA THR A 41 6.58 -10.60 14.46
C THR A 41 5.35 -10.14 13.71
N PHE A 42 4.57 -11.10 13.23
CA PHE A 42 3.38 -10.86 12.42
C PHE A 42 2.13 -11.40 13.12
N HIS A 43 1.09 -10.57 13.21
CA HIS A 43 -0.17 -10.94 13.82
C HIS A 43 -1.32 -10.72 12.84
N LEU A 44 -2.12 -11.77 12.61
CA LEU A 44 -3.29 -11.67 11.76
C LEU A 44 -4.32 -10.71 12.39
N GLY A 45 -4.78 -9.74 11.60
CA GLY A 45 -5.82 -8.79 12.00
C GLY A 45 -7.21 -9.26 11.60
N GLN A 46 -7.57 -9.03 10.34
CA GLN A 46 -8.90 -9.42 9.86
C GLN A 46 -8.90 -9.78 8.38
N TRP A 47 -9.84 -10.65 8.00
CA TRP A 47 -10.12 -10.97 6.62
C TRP A 47 -11.34 -10.21 6.09
N LEU A 48 -11.24 -9.74 4.85
CA LEU A 48 -12.33 -9.20 4.07
C LEU A 48 -12.63 -10.09 2.87
N LYS A 49 -13.90 -10.46 2.68
CA LYS A 49 -14.41 -11.05 1.42
C LYS A 49 -14.68 -9.92 0.42
N GLY A 50 -13.68 -9.61 -0.41
CA GLY A 50 -13.72 -8.50 -1.34
C GLY A 50 -12.32 -8.10 -1.79
N ARG A 51 -12.14 -6.82 -2.07
CA ARG A 51 -10.88 -6.18 -2.44
C ARG A 51 -10.63 -4.99 -1.52
N ILE A 52 -9.37 -4.83 -1.12
CA ILE A 52 -8.83 -3.55 -0.64
C ILE A 52 -7.95 -3.02 -1.78
N TYR A 53 -8.07 -1.73 -2.06
CA TYR A 53 -7.20 -1.01 -2.99
C TYR A 53 -6.03 -0.43 -2.18
N GLU A 54 -4.96 -1.20 -2.10
CA GLU A 54 -3.75 -0.90 -1.31
C GLU A 54 -3.13 0.46 -1.64
N ARG A 55 -3.19 0.86 -2.92
CA ARG A 55 -2.73 2.16 -3.43
C ARG A 55 -3.62 3.34 -3.05
N ARG A 56 -4.82 3.06 -2.52
CA ARG A 56 -5.79 4.05 -2.00
C ARG A 56 -5.98 3.90 -0.49
N SER A 57 -5.00 3.32 0.19
CA SER A 57 -5.04 3.09 1.64
C SER A 57 -3.87 3.79 2.31
N ASP A 58 -3.91 4.02 3.61
CA ASP A 58 -2.80 4.63 4.35
C ASP A 58 -2.89 4.31 5.84
N ILE A 59 -1.73 4.31 6.51
CA ILE A 59 -1.63 4.06 7.95
C ILE A 59 -1.33 5.37 8.68
N SER A 60 -1.91 5.57 9.85
CA SER A 60 -1.65 6.76 10.65
C SER A 60 -0.18 6.81 11.07
N LEU A 61 0.32 8.01 11.30
CA LEU A 61 1.73 8.25 11.63
C LEU A 61 2.18 7.43 12.85
N ASP A 62 1.28 7.23 13.82
CA ASP A 62 1.51 6.45 15.04
C ASP A 62 1.14 4.96 14.92
N GLY A 63 0.72 4.50 13.73
CA GLY A 63 0.41 3.11 13.46
C GLY A 63 -0.91 2.60 14.03
N LYS A 64 -1.75 3.47 14.62
CA LYS A 64 -2.98 3.04 15.29
C LYS A 64 -4.18 2.88 14.38
N HIS A 65 -4.23 3.61 13.28
CA HIS A 65 -5.40 3.65 12.41
C HIS A 65 -5.03 3.36 10.96
N LEU A 66 -5.96 2.71 10.26
CA LEU A 66 -5.90 2.47 8.82
C LEU A 66 -7.03 3.26 8.17
N ILE A 67 -6.74 4.01 7.11
CA ILE A 67 -7.76 4.45 6.14
C ILE A 67 -7.63 3.60 4.89
N TYR A 68 -8.72 3.03 4.38
CA TYR A 68 -8.66 2.12 3.25
C TYR A 68 -9.88 2.22 2.35
N PHE A 69 -9.66 2.04 1.05
CA PHE A 69 -10.74 1.88 0.07
C PHE A 69 -10.98 0.40 -0.24
N ALA A 70 -12.23 -0.03 -0.20
CA ALA A 70 -12.60 -1.42 -0.40
C ALA A 70 -13.84 -1.58 -1.29
N MET A 71 -13.97 -2.79 -1.86
CA MET A 71 -15.05 -3.14 -2.78
C MET A 71 -15.43 -4.62 -2.63
N ASN A 72 -16.74 -4.90 -2.59
CA ASN A 72 -17.29 -6.24 -2.55
C ASN A 72 -18.38 -6.48 -3.61
N GLY A 73 -18.76 -5.45 -4.37
CA GLY A 73 -19.77 -5.52 -5.44
C GLY A 73 -21.21 -5.76 -4.95
N LYS A 74 -21.48 -5.68 -3.65
CA LYS A 74 -22.83 -5.76 -3.08
C LYS A 74 -23.53 -4.40 -3.16
N TRP A 75 -23.93 -4.00 -4.36
CA TRP A 75 -24.46 -2.66 -4.65
C TRP A 75 -25.73 -2.29 -3.87
N GLN A 76 -26.53 -3.27 -3.46
CA GLN A 76 -27.75 -3.08 -2.67
C GLN A 76 -27.52 -3.07 -1.15
N SER A 77 -26.28 -3.23 -0.69
CA SER A 77 -25.94 -3.18 0.74
C SER A 77 -25.64 -1.76 1.21
N GLU A 78 -25.52 -1.57 2.53
CA GLU A 78 -25.10 -0.29 3.14
C GLU A 78 -23.81 0.27 2.51
N SER A 79 -22.86 -0.61 2.16
CA SER A 79 -21.59 -0.22 1.55
C SER A 79 -21.72 0.24 0.10
N ARG A 80 -22.90 0.11 -0.52
CA ARG A 80 -23.15 0.37 -1.94
C ARG A 80 -22.08 -0.26 -2.83
N GLY A 81 -21.66 -1.48 -2.52
CA GLY A 81 -20.64 -2.22 -3.25
C GLY A 81 -19.18 -1.75 -3.12
N ALA A 82 -18.93 -0.47 -2.82
CA ALA A 82 -17.60 0.12 -2.64
C ALA A 82 -17.62 1.27 -1.62
N TRP A 83 -16.59 1.37 -0.78
CA TRP A 83 -16.54 2.29 0.36
C TRP A 83 -15.12 2.67 0.75
N THR A 84 -14.96 3.84 1.39
CA THR A 84 -13.79 4.15 2.20
C THR A 84 -14.13 3.91 3.67
N ALA A 85 -13.21 3.35 4.44
CA ALA A 85 -13.38 3.19 5.88
C ALA A 85 -12.11 3.56 6.63
N ILE A 86 -12.28 3.93 7.90
CA ILE A 86 -11.20 4.02 8.87
C ILE A 86 -11.41 2.94 9.92
N SER A 87 -10.36 2.22 10.31
CA SER A 87 -10.37 1.17 11.34
C SER A 87 -9.16 1.29 12.26
N GLN A 88 -9.14 0.52 13.36
CA GLN A 88 -7.95 0.35 14.19
C GLN A 88 -7.05 -0.73 13.57
N VAL A 89 -5.75 -0.46 13.51
CA VAL A 89 -4.76 -1.44 13.02
C VAL A 89 -4.65 -2.62 14.00
N PRO A 90 -4.59 -3.88 13.53
CA PRO A 90 -4.59 -4.34 12.12
C PRO A 90 -5.97 -4.75 11.58
N TYR A 91 -7.07 -4.38 12.24
CA TYR A 91 -8.43 -4.84 11.90
C TYR A 91 -9.08 -3.99 10.81
N LEU A 92 -10.21 -4.50 10.27
CA LEU A 92 -11.00 -3.87 9.20
C LEU A 92 -12.40 -3.48 9.69
N LYS A 93 -12.72 -3.61 10.97
CA LYS A 93 -13.99 -3.12 11.52
C LYS A 93 -13.97 -1.60 11.51
N ALA A 94 -14.87 -1.02 10.72
CA ALA A 94 -14.93 0.42 10.52
C ALA A 94 -15.31 1.15 11.82
N ILE A 95 -14.48 2.11 12.21
CA ILE A 95 -14.81 3.17 13.17
C ILE A 95 -15.28 4.44 12.47
N ALA A 96 -14.93 4.61 11.19
CA ALA A 96 -15.56 5.57 10.28
C ALA A 96 -15.90 4.91 8.94
N PHE A 97 -17.04 5.25 8.33
CA PHE A 97 -17.55 4.51 7.17
C PHE A 97 -18.20 5.40 6.11
N PHE A 98 -17.60 5.40 4.91
CA PHE A 98 -18.01 6.27 3.81
C PHE A 98 -18.42 5.40 2.61
N PRO A 99 -19.69 4.98 2.49
CA PRO A 99 -20.19 4.32 1.29
C PRO A 99 -20.06 5.21 0.06
N LYS A 100 -19.79 4.58 -1.09
CA LYS A 100 -19.51 5.31 -2.32
C LYS A 100 -20.44 4.97 -3.48
N GLY A 101 -20.62 3.69 -3.80
CA GLY A 101 -21.45 3.30 -4.96
C GLY A 101 -20.69 3.10 -6.26
N ASP A 102 -19.40 3.42 -6.32
CA ASP A 102 -18.54 3.26 -7.50
C ASP A 102 -17.05 3.15 -7.09
N CYS A 103 -16.16 2.99 -8.07
CA CYS A 103 -14.71 2.87 -7.86
C CYS A 103 -13.90 4.11 -8.30
N TRP A 104 -14.52 5.28 -8.46
CA TRP A 104 -13.85 6.53 -8.87
C TRP A 104 -13.51 7.40 -7.67
N HIS A 105 -12.26 7.64 -7.31
CA HIS A 105 -11.85 8.19 -6.00
C HIS A 105 -11.96 7.17 -4.87
N GLY A 106 -12.14 7.63 -3.63
CA GLY A 106 -12.09 6.79 -2.45
C GLY A 106 -10.66 6.56 -1.95
N GLY A 107 -10.58 6.16 -0.69
CA GLY A 107 -9.34 6.11 0.07
C GLY A 107 -8.99 7.46 0.68
N GLY A 108 -7.76 7.58 1.14
CA GLY A 108 -7.27 8.83 1.72
C GLY A 108 -5.88 8.70 2.29
N LEU A 109 -5.45 9.76 2.97
CA LEU A 109 -4.12 9.90 3.55
C LEU A 109 -4.24 10.41 4.97
N TRP A 110 -3.33 9.99 5.85
CA TRP A 110 -3.15 10.63 7.15
C TRP A 110 -2.28 11.87 7.01
N THR A 111 -2.80 12.98 7.52
CA THR A 111 -2.10 14.29 7.60
C THR A 111 -1.62 14.58 9.02
N GLY A 112 -1.99 13.72 9.98
CA GLY A 112 -1.51 13.70 11.36
C GLY A 112 -1.92 12.41 12.06
N LYS A 113 -1.66 12.29 13.37
CA LYS A 113 -2.01 11.08 14.15
C LYS A 113 -3.52 10.79 14.19
N THR A 114 -4.33 11.85 14.21
CA THR A 114 -5.80 11.79 14.22
C THR A 114 -6.44 12.63 13.11
N LYS A 115 -5.63 13.17 12.19
CA LYS A 115 -6.09 13.98 11.06
C LYS A 115 -5.92 13.23 9.75
N TYR A 116 -6.96 13.24 8.92
CA TYR A 116 -6.96 12.52 7.65
C TYR A 116 -7.57 13.35 6.52
N TRP A 117 -7.01 13.21 5.32
CA TRP A 117 -7.59 13.67 4.09
C TRP A 117 -8.35 12.52 3.42
N LEU A 118 -9.60 12.77 3.00
CA LEU A 118 -10.42 11.83 2.25
C LEU A 118 -10.36 12.18 0.77
N ASN A 119 -10.04 11.20 -0.09
CA ASN A 119 -10.10 11.36 -1.54
C ASN A 119 -11.56 11.32 -2.00
N ASP A 120 -12.26 12.41 -1.77
CA ASP A 120 -13.72 12.47 -1.80
C ASP A 120 -14.29 12.67 -3.21
N GLY A 121 -13.53 13.34 -4.09
CA GLY A 121 -13.99 13.66 -5.45
C GLY A 121 -15.32 14.42 -5.42
N TYR A 122 -16.35 13.84 -6.04
CA TYR A 122 -17.72 14.34 -6.05
C TYR A 122 -18.56 13.95 -4.81
N GLY A 123 -17.91 13.37 -3.79
CA GLY A 123 -18.51 13.07 -2.48
C GLY A 123 -18.75 11.59 -2.24
N HIS A 124 -18.52 11.17 -0.99
CA HIS A 124 -19.06 9.94 -0.42
C HIS A 124 -20.37 10.25 0.29
N SER A 125 -21.30 9.28 0.29
CA SER A 125 -22.43 9.37 1.23
C SER A 125 -21.89 9.21 2.65
N GLY A 126 -22.20 10.16 3.53
CA GLY A 126 -21.73 10.12 4.91
C GLY A 126 -22.35 8.98 5.70
N SER A 127 -21.55 8.33 6.53
CA SER A 127 -21.99 7.60 7.71
C SER A 127 -20.83 7.60 8.71
N LEU A 128 -21.15 7.54 10.01
CA LEU A 128 -20.22 7.37 11.15
C LEU A 128 -18.84 8.06 11.02
N ASN A 129 -18.63 9.19 11.70
CA ASN A 129 -17.29 9.76 11.90
C ASN A 129 -17.05 9.94 13.41
N PRO A 130 -16.05 9.28 14.00
CA PRO A 130 -15.80 9.38 15.44
C PRO A 130 -15.21 10.75 15.77
N SER A 131 -15.63 11.34 16.89
CA SER A 131 -15.15 12.67 17.33
C SER A 131 -13.63 12.72 17.58
N SER A 132 -12.99 11.56 17.79
CA SER A 132 -11.55 11.43 17.96
C SER A 132 -10.74 11.60 16.67
N LEU A 133 -11.39 11.58 15.50
CA LEU A 133 -10.75 11.76 14.21
C LEU A 133 -11.25 13.02 13.52
N GLN A 134 -10.34 13.77 12.91
CA GLN A 134 -10.66 15.02 12.25
C GLN A 134 -10.32 14.93 10.76
N ARG A 135 -11.32 15.20 9.92
CA ARG A 135 -11.07 15.35 8.49
C ARG A 135 -10.35 16.66 8.22
N ASP A 136 -9.24 16.58 7.51
CA ASP A 136 -8.45 17.72 7.05
C ASP A 136 -8.94 18.16 5.67
N THR A 137 -9.81 19.17 5.65
CA THR A 137 -10.43 19.70 4.43
C THR A 137 -9.55 20.71 3.70
N GLN A 138 -8.47 21.17 4.34
CA GLN A 138 -7.55 22.15 3.76
C GLN A 138 -6.34 21.48 3.09
N TYR A 139 -6.04 20.24 3.47
CA TYR A 139 -4.95 19.49 2.85
C TYR A 139 -5.17 19.27 1.34
N GLN A 140 -4.18 19.68 0.56
CA GLN A 140 -4.13 19.49 -0.89
C GLN A 140 -2.97 18.54 -1.23
N PRO A 141 -3.24 17.27 -1.58
CA PRO A 141 -2.18 16.32 -1.90
C PRO A 141 -1.40 16.77 -3.14
N LYS A 142 -0.06 16.84 -3.00
CA LYS A 142 0.84 17.16 -4.13
C LYS A 142 1.19 15.91 -4.91
N GLY A 143 1.38 16.04 -6.22
CA GLY A 143 1.84 14.95 -7.10
C GLY A 143 0.77 13.91 -7.47
N GLY A 144 -0.48 14.08 -7.03
CA GLY A 144 -1.59 13.20 -7.42
C GLY A 144 -1.94 13.33 -8.90
N CYS A 145 -2.33 12.22 -9.53
CA CYS A 145 -2.79 12.18 -10.92
C CYS A 145 -4.16 11.48 -11.02
N GLY A 146 -5.07 12.04 -11.82
CA GLY A 146 -6.41 11.48 -12.03
C GLY A 146 -7.26 11.40 -10.76
N GLY A 147 -8.33 10.61 -10.81
CA GLY A 147 -9.24 10.41 -9.67
C GLY A 147 -9.06 9.07 -8.95
N GLU A 148 -8.10 8.23 -9.34
CA GLU A 148 -8.05 6.83 -8.89
C GLU A 148 -6.83 6.52 -8.01
N CYS A 149 -6.11 5.42 -8.27
CA CYS A 149 -4.99 4.97 -7.46
C CYS A 149 -3.88 6.02 -7.36
N LEU A 150 -3.57 6.71 -8.46
CA LEU A 150 -2.45 7.66 -8.49
C LEU A 150 -2.73 8.93 -7.67
N SER A 151 -4.01 9.27 -7.45
CA SER A 151 -4.44 10.43 -6.65
C SER A 151 -4.15 10.29 -5.15
N VAL A 152 -3.93 9.05 -4.68
CA VAL A 152 -3.57 8.74 -3.28
C VAL A 152 -2.15 8.20 -3.21
N TYR A 153 -1.78 7.30 -4.12
CA TYR A 153 -0.50 6.59 -4.08
C TYR A 153 0.70 7.52 -4.23
N TYR A 154 0.69 8.42 -5.21
CA TYR A 154 1.85 9.29 -5.47
C TYR A 154 2.05 10.32 -4.36
N PRO A 155 1.01 11.04 -3.89
CA PRO A 155 1.19 11.90 -2.72
C PRO A 155 1.70 11.15 -1.48
N ARG A 156 1.28 9.89 -1.27
CA ARG A 156 1.80 9.04 -0.19
C ARG A 156 3.28 8.76 -0.37
N LEU A 157 3.72 8.35 -1.56
CA LEU A 157 5.13 8.13 -1.86
C LEU A 157 5.96 9.39 -1.59
N LEU A 158 5.51 10.55 -2.07
CA LEU A 158 6.19 11.84 -1.85
C LEU A 158 6.28 12.20 -0.37
N ARG A 159 5.19 11.98 0.40
CA ARG A 159 5.19 12.15 1.86
C ARG A 159 6.21 11.23 2.53
N ASP A 160 6.31 9.99 2.05
CA ASP A 160 7.16 8.94 2.62
C ASP A 160 8.62 9.00 2.11
N GLY A 161 9.04 10.16 1.56
CA GLY A 161 10.42 10.45 1.23
C GLY A 161 10.88 9.97 -0.14
N TRP A 162 9.96 9.53 -1.00
CA TRP A 162 10.27 9.28 -2.41
C TRP A 162 10.26 10.59 -3.21
N THR A 163 11.12 10.66 -4.22
CA THR A 163 11.16 11.76 -5.18
C THR A 163 10.60 11.27 -6.51
N TRP A 164 9.64 11.99 -7.10
CA TRP A 164 9.19 11.72 -8.47
C TRP A 164 10.23 12.30 -9.44
N VAL A 165 10.88 11.43 -10.20
CA VAL A 165 11.97 11.78 -11.12
C VAL A 165 11.44 12.06 -12.52
N GLU A 166 10.63 11.17 -13.05
CA GLU A 166 10.22 11.24 -14.45
C GLU A 166 8.87 10.55 -14.69
N ARG A 167 8.16 11.00 -15.73
CA ARG A 167 7.05 10.27 -16.37
C ARG A 167 7.44 9.92 -17.80
N ILE A 168 7.35 8.63 -18.11
CA ILE A 168 7.65 8.08 -19.43
C ILE A 168 6.34 7.57 -20.05
N LYS A 169 5.96 8.13 -21.20
CA LYS A 169 4.85 7.61 -22.02
C LYS A 169 5.39 6.48 -22.90
N VAL A 170 4.97 5.25 -22.62
CA VAL A 170 5.42 4.07 -23.38
C VAL A 170 4.55 3.86 -24.60
N GLY A 171 3.25 4.10 -24.47
CA GLY A 171 2.28 3.89 -25.53
C GLY A 171 0.91 4.46 -25.17
N GLN A 172 -0.08 4.17 -26.00
CA GLN A 172 -1.45 4.58 -25.72
C GLN A 172 -1.95 3.87 -24.45
N TRP A 173 -2.36 4.63 -23.44
CA TRP A 173 -2.81 4.11 -22.14
C TRP A 173 -1.73 3.30 -21.40
N GLN A 174 -0.46 3.61 -21.63
CA GLN A 174 0.69 2.97 -20.98
C GLN A 174 1.69 4.02 -20.53
N ASP A 175 1.69 4.29 -19.24
CA ASP A 175 2.59 5.24 -18.59
C ASP A 175 3.46 4.53 -17.56
N LYS A 176 4.71 4.99 -17.44
CA LYS A 176 5.62 4.64 -16.34
C LYS A 176 5.99 5.90 -15.59
N ASP A 177 5.90 5.86 -14.27
CA ASP A 177 6.37 6.93 -13.39
C ASP A 177 7.52 6.42 -12.52
N ILE A 178 8.63 7.14 -12.56
CA ILE A 178 9.87 6.77 -11.87
C ILE A 178 9.96 7.52 -10.55
N PHE A 179 10.05 6.77 -9.46
CA PHE A 179 10.28 7.31 -8.13
C PHE A 179 11.61 6.81 -7.60
N GLU A 180 12.36 7.68 -6.95
CA GLU A 180 13.66 7.33 -6.35
C GLU A 180 13.71 7.74 -4.89
N LYS A 181 14.39 6.92 -4.09
CA LYS A 181 14.63 7.16 -2.68
C LYS A 181 16.08 6.77 -2.33
N PRO A 182 16.87 7.68 -1.77
CA PRO A 182 18.20 7.34 -1.27
C PRO A 182 18.10 6.26 -0.19
N VAL A 183 18.99 5.28 -0.27
CA VAL A 183 19.17 4.25 0.75
C VAL A 183 20.61 4.29 1.27
N SER A 184 21.01 3.34 2.14
CA SER A 184 22.33 3.41 2.77
C SER A 184 23.48 3.14 1.79
N GLN A 185 24.69 3.57 2.17
CA GLN A 185 25.93 3.34 1.42
C GLN A 185 25.95 3.95 0.00
N GLY A 186 25.17 5.00 -0.24
CA GLY A 186 25.13 5.71 -1.53
C GLY A 186 24.27 5.04 -2.60
N TRP A 187 23.57 3.96 -2.26
CA TRP A 187 22.61 3.32 -3.15
C TRP A 187 21.31 4.13 -3.24
N THR A 188 20.60 3.96 -4.34
CA THR A 188 19.25 4.51 -4.54
C THR A 188 18.29 3.38 -4.87
N LEU A 189 17.18 3.31 -4.13
CA LEU A 189 16.06 2.45 -4.48
C LEU A 189 15.18 3.18 -5.50
N ARG A 190 15.04 2.60 -6.69
CA ARG A 190 14.13 3.08 -7.72
C ARG A 190 12.88 2.21 -7.75
N LYS A 191 11.74 2.86 -7.85
CA LYS A 191 10.43 2.26 -8.10
C LYS A 191 9.95 2.72 -9.46
N ILE A 192 9.52 1.76 -10.27
CA ILE A 192 8.92 1.98 -11.59
C ILE A 192 7.43 1.67 -11.42
N ALA A 193 6.61 2.71 -11.32
CA ALA A 193 5.16 2.58 -11.18
C ALA A 193 4.51 2.55 -12.57
N HIS A 194 3.87 1.43 -12.91
CA HIS A 194 3.22 1.22 -14.19
C HIS A 194 1.72 1.53 -14.08
N ALA A 195 1.20 2.25 -15.06
CA ALA A 195 -0.22 2.48 -15.28
C ALA A 195 -0.56 2.06 -16.73
N GLU A 196 -1.18 0.89 -16.89
CA GLU A 196 -1.43 0.33 -18.22
C GLU A 196 -2.75 -0.45 -18.37
N VAL A 197 -3.34 -0.34 -19.55
CA VAL A 197 -4.40 -1.26 -20.01
C VAL A 197 -3.74 -2.47 -20.67
N GLY A 198 -4.16 -3.68 -20.28
CA GLY A 198 -3.58 -4.92 -20.80
C GLY A 198 -2.30 -5.35 -20.07
N ALA A 199 -2.18 -5.02 -18.78
CA ALA A 199 -1.03 -5.39 -17.96
C ALA A 199 -0.64 -6.88 -18.06
N PRO A 200 0.65 -7.23 -17.85
CA PRO A 200 1.14 -8.61 -17.87
C PRO A 200 0.31 -9.55 -17.00
N VAL A 201 0.29 -10.83 -17.37
CA VAL A 201 -0.48 -11.86 -16.66
C VAL A 201 -0.13 -11.85 -15.16
N GLY A 202 -1.18 -11.76 -14.33
CA GLY A 202 -1.05 -11.72 -12.88
C GLY A 202 -0.84 -10.32 -12.29
N LYS A 203 -0.72 -9.27 -13.10
CA LYS A 203 -0.68 -7.87 -12.67
C LYS A 203 -2.05 -7.20 -12.89
N GLY A 204 -2.32 -6.15 -12.12
CA GLY A 204 -3.46 -5.26 -12.36
C GLY A 204 -3.04 -4.08 -13.25
N CYS A 205 -3.98 -3.22 -13.63
CA CYS A 205 -3.68 -2.00 -14.39
C CYS A 205 -2.69 -1.04 -13.70
N TYR A 206 -2.51 -1.19 -12.38
CA TYR A 206 -1.46 -0.52 -11.62
C TYR A 206 -0.59 -1.57 -10.93
N TRP A 207 0.72 -1.52 -11.17
CA TRP A 207 1.71 -2.41 -10.57
C TRP A 207 3.09 -1.75 -10.53
N ASP A 208 4.00 -2.28 -9.71
CA ASP A 208 5.35 -1.74 -9.56
C ASP A 208 6.41 -2.80 -9.89
N GLU A 209 7.57 -2.29 -10.30
CA GLU A 209 8.88 -2.96 -10.31
C GLU A 209 9.89 -2.10 -9.56
N HIS A 210 11.04 -2.69 -9.23
CA HIS A 210 12.09 -2.00 -8.51
C HIS A 210 13.47 -2.27 -9.11
N GLU A 211 14.38 -1.34 -8.85
CA GLU A 211 15.81 -1.45 -9.15
C GLU A 211 16.60 -0.88 -7.98
N LEU A 212 17.80 -1.40 -7.74
CA LEU A 212 18.79 -0.77 -6.87
C LEU A 212 19.90 -0.21 -7.74
N ILE A 213 20.08 1.10 -7.67
CA ILE A 213 21.13 1.82 -8.38
C ILE A 213 22.30 2.00 -7.42
N GLY A 214 23.47 1.57 -7.85
CA GLY A 214 24.70 1.64 -7.07
C GLY A 214 25.26 3.06 -6.98
N PRO A 215 26.21 3.28 -6.05
CA PRO A 215 26.77 4.62 -5.80
C PRO A 215 27.54 5.23 -6.97
N ASP A 216 28.00 4.39 -7.90
CA ASP A 216 28.69 4.80 -9.12
C ASP A 216 27.74 5.09 -10.30
N ALA A 217 26.43 4.90 -10.10
CA ALA A 217 25.37 4.94 -11.12
C ALA A 217 25.56 3.99 -12.32
N ALA A 218 26.65 3.21 -12.37
CA ALA A 218 26.93 2.21 -13.40
C ALA A 218 26.43 0.82 -12.97
N THR A 219 26.45 0.55 -11.67
CA THR A 219 25.93 -0.68 -11.09
C THR A 219 24.42 -0.56 -10.94
N THR A 220 23.66 -1.45 -11.58
CA THR A 220 22.21 -1.54 -11.37
C THR A 220 21.81 -2.98 -11.12
N ILE A 221 21.11 -3.24 -10.02
CA ILE A 221 20.52 -4.54 -9.71
C ILE A 221 19.04 -4.46 -10.05
N ALA A 222 18.65 -5.16 -11.12
CA ALA A 222 17.25 -5.25 -11.51
C ALA A 222 16.47 -6.16 -10.55
N CYS A 223 15.35 -5.67 -10.03
CA CYS A 223 14.48 -6.40 -9.12
C CYS A 223 13.04 -6.49 -9.65
N PRO A 224 12.81 -7.08 -10.85
CA PRO A 224 11.50 -7.04 -11.52
C PRO A 224 10.41 -7.84 -10.80
N THR A 225 10.81 -8.75 -9.91
CA THR A 225 9.89 -9.56 -9.11
C THR A 225 9.40 -8.85 -7.86
N TRP A 226 10.02 -7.73 -7.48
CA TRP A 226 9.65 -6.97 -6.29
C TRP A 226 8.40 -6.15 -6.57
N GLU A 227 7.28 -6.57 -6.00
CA GLU A 227 5.99 -5.89 -6.17
C GLU A 227 5.80 -4.74 -5.18
N TRP A 228 6.62 -4.69 -4.13
CA TRP A 228 6.71 -3.62 -3.15
C TRP A 228 8.12 -3.65 -2.53
N ALA A 229 8.73 -2.50 -2.28
CA ALA A 229 9.98 -2.38 -1.55
C ALA A 229 10.06 -1.02 -0.86
N GLU A 230 10.72 -0.98 0.30
CA GLU A 230 10.88 0.21 1.13
C GLU A 230 12.06 0.05 2.11
N MET A 231 12.57 1.16 2.63
CA MET A 231 13.49 1.16 3.77
C MET A 231 12.75 1.00 5.09
N ASP A 232 13.17 0.01 5.87
CA ASP A 232 12.79 -0.16 7.25
C ASP A 232 14.01 0.11 8.14
N ASN A 233 14.06 1.30 8.74
CA ASN A 233 15.24 1.80 9.46
C ASN A 233 16.52 1.71 8.60
N GLN A 234 17.44 0.81 8.95
CA GLN A 234 18.75 0.65 8.28
C GLN A 234 18.80 -0.52 7.30
N ARG A 235 17.69 -1.21 7.06
CA ARG A 235 17.60 -2.35 6.14
C ARG A 235 16.59 -2.10 5.04
N LEU A 236 16.82 -2.75 3.92
CA LEU A 236 15.88 -2.79 2.82
C LEU A 236 14.94 -3.96 3.02
N VAL A 237 13.64 -3.72 2.83
CA VAL A 237 12.61 -4.76 2.85
C VAL A 237 11.84 -4.76 1.54
N TRP A 238 11.45 -5.96 1.07
CA TRP A 238 10.69 -6.08 -0.17
C TRP A 238 9.75 -7.27 -0.14
N ALA A 239 8.66 -7.15 -0.90
CA ALA A 239 7.75 -8.23 -1.17
C ALA A 239 8.04 -8.85 -2.53
N ALA A 240 8.19 -10.17 -2.57
CA ALA A 240 8.29 -10.95 -3.78
C ALA A 240 7.65 -12.32 -3.57
N ALA A 241 6.96 -12.83 -4.60
CA ALA A 241 6.36 -14.17 -4.60
C ALA A 241 5.53 -14.52 -3.34
N GLY A 242 4.78 -13.55 -2.79
CA GLY A 242 3.95 -13.77 -1.62
C GLY A 242 4.70 -13.88 -0.30
N LYS A 243 5.96 -13.42 -0.25
CA LYS A 243 6.80 -13.37 0.96
C LYS A 243 7.35 -11.97 1.18
N LEU A 244 7.67 -11.64 2.42
CA LEU A 244 8.40 -10.44 2.79
C LEU A 244 9.84 -10.81 3.14
N TYR A 245 10.77 -10.10 2.54
CA TYR A 245 12.21 -10.28 2.70
C TYR A 245 12.84 -9.05 3.33
N ALA A 246 14.03 -9.23 3.88
CA ALA A 246 14.88 -8.16 4.38
C ALA A 246 16.36 -8.43 4.03
N ALA A 247 17.12 -7.37 3.78
CA ALA A 247 18.58 -7.44 3.65
C ALA A 247 19.24 -6.13 4.09
N GLN A 248 20.50 -6.21 4.48
CA GLN A 248 21.35 -5.04 4.68
C GLN A 248 21.85 -4.53 3.33
N VAL A 249 21.82 -3.22 3.13
CA VAL A 249 22.43 -2.58 1.96
C VAL A 249 23.87 -2.23 2.29
N CYS A 250 24.80 -2.98 1.71
CA CYS A 250 26.25 -2.79 1.82
C CYS A 250 26.80 -2.07 0.58
N LYS A 251 28.07 -1.68 0.63
CA LYS A 251 28.75 -0.98 -0.48
C LYS A 251 28.65 -1.74 -1.82
N ASP A 252 28.76 -3.07 -1.78
CA ASP A 252 28.73 -3.95 -2.97
C ASP A 252 27.34 -4.54 -3.28
N GLY A 253 26.27 -4.06 -2.62
CA GLY A 253 24.90 -4.53 -2.82
C GLY A 253 24.29 -5.15 -1.56
N LEU A 254 23.32 -6.05 -1.73
CA LEU A 254 22.58 -6.65 -0.63
C LEU A 254 23.34 -7.80 0.04
N ARG A 255 23.27 -7.86 1.38
CA ARG A 255 23.80 -8.97 2.19
C ARG A 255 22.81 -9.40 3.26
N ASN A 256 23.01 -10.63 3.75
CA ASN A 256 22.21 -11.23 4.82
C ASN A 256 20.71 -11.24 4.50
N GLU A 257 20.38 -11.65 3.27
CA GLU A 257 18.97 -11.80 2.86
C GLU A 257 18.28 -12.83 3.75
N THR A 258 17.13 -12.45 4.30
CA THR A 258 16.28 -13.31 5.11
C THR A 258 14.82 -13.14 4.72
N VAL A 259 14.04 -14.21 4.88
CA VAL A 259 12.58 -14.17 4.79
C VAL A 259 12.04 -13.78 6.16
N LEU A 260 11.33 -12.66 6.24
CA LEU A 260 10.63 -12.23 7.45
C LEU A 260 9.32 -12.99 7.64
N PHE A 261 8.58 -13.21 6.56
CA PHE A 261 7.30 -13.93 6.61
C PHE A 261 6.88 -14.50 5.25
N ASP A 262 6.22 -15.65 5.25
CA ASP A 262 5.63 -16.29 4.08
C ASP A 262 4.09 -16.27 4.17
N PHE A 263 3.43 -15.58 3.24
CA PHE A 263 1.98 -15.36 3.25
C PHE A 263 1.20 -16.35 2.34
N ASN A 264 1.91 -17.30 1.70
CA ASN A 264 1.32 -18.17 0.68
C ASN A 264 0.23 -19.09 1.25
N ASP A 265 0.48 -19.73 2.38
CA ASP A 265 -0.39 -20.76 2.95
C ASP A 265 -1.55 -20.22 3.80
N MET A 266 -1.66 -18.89 3.91
CA MET A 266 -2.74 -18.26 4.66
C MET A 266 -4.11 -18.56 4.07
N MET A 267 -5.01 -19.04 4.93
CA MET A 267 -6.41 -19.33 4.62
C MET A 267 -7.34 -18.36 5.31
N PHE A 268 -8.55 -18.20 4.76
CA PHE A 268 -9.54 -17.30 5.34
C PHE A 268 -9.93 -17.74 6.75
N GLU A 269 -9.87 -16.80 7.69
CA GLU A 269 -10.33 -16.96 9.06
C GLU A 269 -11.36 -15.88 9.39
N ALA A 270 -12.49 -16.30 9.97
CA ALA A 270 -13.51 -15.37 10.41
C ALA A 270 -13.13 -14.79 11.78
N ILE A 271 -12.39 -13.68 11.77
CA ILE A 271 -11.93 -12.99 12.98
C ILE A 271 -12.80 -11.75 13.22
N GLU A 272 -13.31 -11.63 14.43
CA GLU A 272 -14.00 -10.42 14.90
C GLU A 272 -12.98 -9.44 15.48
N ALA A 273 -13.17 -8.14 15.22
CA ALA A 273 -12.31 -7.11 15.81
C ALA A 273 -12.67 -6.90 17.28
N PRO A 274 -11.70 -6.64 18.18
CA PRO A 274 -11.90 -6.65 19.64
C PRO A 274 -12.54 -5.37 20.21
N TYR A 275 -13.08 -4.49 19.37
CA TYR A 275 -13.71 -3.22 19.72
C TYR A 275 -14.99 -3.06 18.91
#